data_AF-A0A352VY11-F1
#
_entry.id   AF-A0A352VY11-F1
#
_cell.length_a   1.000
_cell.length_b   1.000
_cell.length_c   1.000
_cell.angle_alpha   90.00
_cell.angle_beta   90.00
_cell.angle_gamma   90.00
#
_symmetry.space_group_name_H-M   'P 1'
#
loop_
_entity.id
_entity.type
_entity.pdbx_description
1 polymer ?
#
loop_
_entity_poly.entity_id
_entity_poly.type
_entity_poly.pdbx_seq_one_letter_code
_entity_poly.pdbx_strand_id
1 'polypeptide(L)'
;MKDLWSWIEKNRFTVILPVMGLILWVVAVGCEPATPSPFSGKLVNAEELKIDFLAWQNQQEVIMEKFKFAEADIAKQKAAWDEFTQVLLQLASGSVAGWPGLLQILLGGGILGVVSDNIRKNGVINGQKMSIKATAKSTVTT
;
A
#
# COMPACT_ATOMS: atom_id res chain seq x y z
N MET A 1 -2.18 -51.61 -36.24
CA MET A 1 -1.99 -51.75 -34.77
C MET A 1 -0.94 -52.79 -34.39
N LYS A 2 -0.93 -54.00 -34.98
CA LYS A 2 0.08 -55.03 -34.68
C LYS A 2 1.53 -54.60 -34.98
N ASP A 3 1.76 -53.92 -36.10
CA ASP A 3 3.10 -53.46 -36.46
C ASP A 3 3.65 -52.39 -35.50
N LEU A 4 2.77 -51.49 -35.06
CA LEU A 4 3.07 -50.42 -34.10
C LEU A 4 3.46 -51.00 -32.73
N TRP A 5 2.74 -52.05 -32.28
CA TRP A 5 3.07 -52.77 -31.05
C TRP A 5 4.42 -53.50 -31.15
N SER A 6 4.70 -54.18 -32.27
CA SER A 6 5.99 -54.86 -32.48
C SER A 6 7.17 -53.88 -32.54
N TRP A 7 6.93 -52.67 -33.04
CA TRP A 7 7.95 -51.62 -33.10
C TRP A 7 8.25 -51.05 -31.71
N ILE A 8 7.21 -50.83 -30.90
CA ILE A 8 7.35 -50.42 -29.49
C ILE A 8 8.08 -51.49 -28.68
N GLU A 9 7.79 -52.77 -28.90
CA GLU A 9 8.43 -53.88 -28.19
C GLU A 9 9.93 -53.99 -28.49
N LYS A 10 10.32 -53.77 -29.75
CA LYS A 10 11.73 -53.74 -30.18
C LYS A 10 12.48 -52.52 -29.66
N ASN A 11 11.80 -51.38 -29.53
CA ASN A 11 12.37 -50.11 -29.05
C ASN A 11 11.93 -49.77 -27.63
N ARG A 12 11.61 -50.78 -26.81
CA ARG A 12 10.99 -50.59 -25.49
C ARG A 12 11.78 -49.63 -24.60
N PHE A 13 13.11 -49.67 -24.65
CA PHE A 13 13.96 -48.78 -23.86
C PHE A 13 13.87 -47.33 -24.32
N THR A 14 13.77 -47.08 -25.62
CA THR A 14 13.66 -45.75 -26.23
C THR A 14 12.32 -45.08 -25.92
N VAL A 15 11.27 -45.86 -25.63
CA VAL A 15 9.95 -45.36 -25.23
C VAL A 15 9.82 -45.29 -23.70
N ILE A 16 10.31 -46.29 -22.97
CA ILE A 16 10.18 -46.36 -21.51
C ILE A 16 11.09 -45.34 -20.81
N LEU A 17 12.32 -45.13 -21.27
CA LEU A 17 13.25 -44.16 -20.66
C LEU A 17 12.70 -42.72 -20.61
N PRO A 18 12.20 -42.12 -21.70
CA PRO A 18 11.65 -40.77 -21.63
C PRO A 18 10.38 -40.72 -20.76
N VAL A 19 9.54 -41.76 -20.77
CA VAL A 19 8.37 -41.81 -19.90
C VAL A 19 8.77 -41.85 -18.41
N MET A 20 9.73 -42.70 -18.05
CA MET A 20 10.25 -42.78 -16.68
C MET A 20 10.98 -41.49 -16.27
N GLY A 21 11.72 -40.87 -17.19
CA GLY A 21 12.37 -39.58 -16.97
C GLY A 21 11.37 -38.44 -16.74
N LEU A 22 10.25 -38.44 -17.47
CA LEU A 22 9.17 -37.46 -17.29
C LEU A 22 8.48 -37.65 -15.94
N ILE A 23 8.22 -38.90 -15.52
CA ILE A 23 7.67 -39.20 -14.19
C ILE A 23 8.62 -38.71 -13.09
N LEU A 24 9.92 -39.01 -13.19
CA LEU A 24 10.91 -38.53 -12.23
C LEU A 24 10.98 -37.00 -12.19
N TRP A 25 10.85 -36.33 -13.34
CA TRP A 25 10.84 -34.87 -13.41
C TRP A 25 9.61 -34.27 -12.73
N VAL A 26 8.41 -34.84 -12.93
CA VAL A 26 7.18 -34.38 -12.26
C VAL A 26 7.29 -34.59 -10.74
N VAL A 27 7.85 -35.71 -10.29
CA VAL A 27 8.06 -35.97 -8.86
C VAL A 27 9.10 -35.00 -8.27
N ALA A 28 10.16 -34.68 -9.01
CA ALA A 28 11.19 -33.73 -8.56
C ALA A 28 10.64 -32.30 -8.45
N VAL A 29 9.88 -31.83 -9.43
CA VAL A 29 9.25 -30.50 -9.42
C VAL A 29 8.12 -30.42 -8.38
N GLY A 30 7.39 -31.53 -8.15
CA GLY A 30 6.34 -31.60 -7.15
C GLY A 30 6.82 -31.67 -5.69
N CYS A 31 8.13 -31.82 -5.44
CA CYS A 31 8.71 -31.92 -4.10
C CYS A 31 9.36 -30.61 -3.63
N GLU A 32 8.93 -29.47 -4.18
CA GLU A 32 9.38 -28.18 -3.65
C GLU A 32 8.87 -28.00 -2.21
N PRO A 33 9.77 -27.63 -1.26
CA PRO A 33 9.39 -27.45 0.14
C PRO A 33 8.47 -26.24 0.27
N ALA A 34 7.21 -26.49 0.61
CA ALA A 34 6.22 -25.46 0.88
C ALA A 34 6.13 -25.19 2.39
N THR A 35 6.02 -23.92 2.76
CA THR A 35 5.89 -23.47 4.17
C THR A 35 4.69 -22.53 4.30
N PRO A 36 3.98 -22.50 5.44
CA PRO A 36 2.89 -21.55 5.63
C PRO A 36 3.43 -20.11 5.60
N SER A 37 2.88 -19.28 4.69
CA SER A 37 3.16 -17.84 4.62
C SER A 37 2.70 -17.16 5.92
N PRO A 38 3.52 -16.32 6.54
CA PRO A 38 3.13 -15.57 7.75
C PRO A 38 2.07 -14.49 7.46
N PHE A 39 1.80 -14.18 6.18
CA PHE A 39 0.85 -13.15 5.78
C PHE A 39 -0.51 -13.73 5.39
N SER A 40 -0.52 -14.80 4.59
CA SER A 40 -1.76 -15.39 4.06
C SER A 40 -2.17 -16.69 4.76
N GLY A 41 -1.26 -17.31 5.52
CA GLY A 41 -1.46 -18.63 6.13
C GLY A 41 -1.48 -19.78 5.12
N LYS A 42 -1.36 -19.50 3.82
CA LYS A 42 -1.31 -20.52 2.76
C LYS A 42 0.10 -21.12 2.67
N LEU A 43 0.19 -22.39 2.28
CA LEU A 43 1.46 -22.99 1.93
C LEU A 43 1.98 -22.31 0.66
N VAL A 44 3.15 -21.71 0.74
CA VAL A 44 3.82 -21.01 -0.35
C VAL A 44 5.21 -21.58 -0.58
N ASN A 45 5.67 -21.50 -1.82
CA ASN A 45 7.03 -21.91 -2.18
C ASN A 45 8.02 -20.77 -1.86
N ALA A 46 9.32 -21.07 -1.89
CA ALA A 46 10.37 -20.11 -1.54
C ALA A 46 10.34 -18.82 -2.39
N GLU A 47 10.00 -18.93 -3.67
CA GLU A 47 9.87 -17.77 -4.56
C GLU A 47 8.68 -16.89 -4.19
N GLU A 48 7.53 -17.50 -3.92
CA GLU A 48 6.33 -16.79 -3.49
C GLU A 48 6.54 -16.08 -2.14
N LEU A 49 7.21 -16.76 -1.19
CA LEU A 49 7.56 -16.16 0.10
C LEU A 49 8.48 -14.93 -0.05
N LYS A 50 9.40 -14.96 -1.02
CA LYS A 50 10.28 -13.82 -1.32
C LYS A 50 9.50 -12.64 -1.90
N ILE A 51 8.51 -12.90 -2.75
CA ILE A 51 7.63 -11.87 -3.30
C ILE A 51 6.79 -11.24 -2.19
N ASP A 52 6.19 -12.07 -1.32
CA ASP A 52 5.43 -11.62 -0.15
C ASP A 52 6.29 -10.72 0.75
N PHE A 53 7.54 -11.11 1.00
CA PHE A 53 8.47 -10.33 1.81
C PHE A 53 8.79 -8.95 1.20
N LEU A 54 9.06 -8.89 -0.11
CA LEU A 54 9.32 -7.62 -0.81
C LEU A 54 8.08 -6.71 -0.81
N ALA A 55 6.90 -7.28 -1.00
CA ALA A 55 5.65 -6.53 -0.93
C ALA A 55 5.44 -5.91 0.46
N TRP A 56 5.71 -6.67 1.53
CA TRP A 56 5.65 -6.18 2.90
C TRP A 56 6.68 -5.07 3.16
N GLN A 57 7.92 -5.23 2.69
CA GLN A 57 8.97 -4.23 2.86
C GLN A 57 8.59 -2.88 2.24
N ASN A 58 8.08 -2.90 1.01
CA ASN A 58 7.62 -1.69 0.32
C ASN A 58 6.46 -1.01 1.06
N GLN A 59 5.56 -1.78 1.67
CA GLN A 59 4.47 -1.21 2.48
C GLN A 59 5.01 -0.51 3.73
N GLN A 60 6.01 -1.08 4.39
CA GLN A 60 6.63 -0.46 5.58
C GLN A 60 7.31 0.85 5.24
N GLU A 61 8.02 0.94 4.10
CA GLU A 61 8.65 2.18 3.67
C GLU A 61 7.63 3.32 3.46
N VAL A 62 6.52 3.03 2.78
CA VAL A 62 5.43 4.02 2.59
C VAL A 62 4.81 4.45 3.92
N ILE A 63 4.65 3.52 4.86
CA ILE A 63 4.14 3.83 6.20
C ILE A 63 5.12 4.74 6.94
N MET A 64 6.42 4.45 6.90
CA MET A 64 7.46 5.26 7.53
C MET A 64 7.53 6.67 6.96
N GLU A 65 7.39 6.84 5.64
CA GLU A 65 7.31 8.17 5.01
C GLU A 65 6.09 8.97 5.49
N LYS A 66 4.92 8.32 5.61
CA LYS A 66 3.72 8.97 6.16
C LYS A 66 3.91 9.39 7.61
N PHE A 67 4.58 8.57 8.43
CA PHE A 67 4.90 8.94 9.81
C PHE A 67 5.84 10.14 9.87
N LYS A 68 6.88 10.20 9.04
CA LYS A 68 7.77 11.39 8.96
C LYS A 68 7.00 12.64 8.55
N PHE A 69 6.09 12.53 7.59
CA PHE A 69 5.23 13.65 7.20
C PHE A 69 4.31 14.09 8.35
N ALA A 70 3.68 13.14 9.03
CA ALA A 70 2.82 13.42 10.18
C ALA A 70 3.59 14.06 11.34
N GLU A 71 4.82 13.62 11.61
CA GLU A 71 5.69 14.22 12.63
C GLU A 71 6.03 15.67 12.28
N ALA A 72 6.41 15.94 11.02
CA ALA A 72 6.66 17.30 10.55
C ALA A 72 5.40 18.18 10.62
N ASP A 73 4.22 17.62 10.36
CA ASP A 73 2.96 18.34 10.46
C ASP A 73 2.57 18.64 11.91
N ILE A 74 2.75 17.69 12.84
CA ILE A 74 2.56 17.92 14.28
C ILE A 74 3.50 19.02 14.79
N ALA A 75 4.76 19.02 14.35
CA ALA A 75 5.72 20.07 14.71
C ALA A 75 5.27 21.45 14.23
N LYS A 76 4.73 21.55 13.00
CA LYS A 76 4.17 22.80 12.46
C LYS A 76 2.92 23.25 13.23
N GLN A 77 2.03 22.32 13.54
CA GLN A 77 0.82 22.62 14.33
C GLN A 77 1.19 23.11 15.73
N LYS A 78 2.21 22.52 16.36
CA LYS A 78 2.73 22.98 17.65
C LYS A 78 3.32 24.39 17.57
N ALA A 79 4.13 24.68 16.55
CA ALA A 79 4.69 26.02 16.35
C ALA A 79 3.59 27.08 16.13
N ALA A 80 2.59 26.76 15.29
CA ALA A 80 1.44 27.63 15.07
C ALA A 80 0.59 27.83 16.34
N TRP A 81 0.48 26.80 17.18
CA TRP A 81 -0.22 26.90 18.46
C TRP A 81 0.54 27.75 19.47
N ASP A 82 1.86 27.64 19.53
CA ASP A 82 2.70 28.47 20.40
C ASP A 82 2.64 29.95 19.95
N GLU A 83 2.69 30.23 18.65
CA GLU A 83 2.46 31.57 18.10
C GLU A 83 1.08 32.11 18.43
N PHE A 84 0.03 31.30 18.25
CA PHE A 84 -1.33 31.68 18.61
C PHE A 84 -1.46 31.97 20.11
N THR A 85 -0.84 31.15 20.96
CA THR A 85 -0.85 31.33 22.41
C THR A 85 -0.09 32.60 22.82
N GLN A 86 1.03 32.91 22.17
CA GLN A 86 1.75 34.17 22.38
C GLN A 86 0.91 35.38 21.95
N VAL A 87 0.24 35.31 20.80
CA VAL A 87 -0.68 36.36 20.36
C VAL A 87 -1.84 36.54 21.34
N LEU A 88 -2.40 35.44 21.85
CA LEU A 88 -3.50 35.47 22.82
C LEU A 88 -3.04 36.04 24.18
N LEU A 89 -1.82 35.70 24.61
CA LEU A 89 -1.18 36.29 25.80
C LEU A 89 -0.87 37.77 25.61
N GLN A 90 -0.41 38.21 24.43
CA GLN A 90 -0.20 39.63 24.10
C GLN A 90 -1.51 40.42 24.03
N LEU A 91 -2.59 39.77 23.57
CA LEU A 91 -3.93 40.34 23.57
C LEU A 91 -4.45 40.49 25.02
N ALA A 92 -4.23 39.46 25.85
CA ALA A 92 -4.65 39.43 27.25
C ALA A 92 -3.81 40.33 28.17
N SER A 93 -2.53 40.58 27.84
CA SER A 93 -1.66 41.52 28.56
C SER A 93 -1.97 42.99 28.24
N GLY A 94 -3.00 43.25 27.43
CA GLY A 94 -3.48 44.59 27.10
C GLY A 94 -2.61 45.31 26.06
N SER A 95 -1.62 44.64 25.45
CA SER A 95 -0.75 45.23 24.44
C SER A 95 -1.18 44.83 23.03
N VAL A 96 -2.38 45.21 22.60
CA VAL A 96 -2.67 45.13 21.17
C VAL A 96 -1.88 46.23 20.47
N ALA A 97 -0.88 45.85 19.69
CA ALA A 97 -0.27 46.69 18.68
C ALA A 97 -1.30 47.00 17.57
N GLY A 98 -2.25 47.89 17.89
CA GLY A 98 -3.20 48.53 16.97
C GLY A 98 -4.16 47.63 16.19
N TRP A 99 -5.17 48.28 15.59
CA TRP A 99 -6.08 47.67 14.61
C TRP A 99 -5.42 46.87 13.46
N PRO A 100 -4.20 47.21 12.98
CA PRO A 100 -3.55 46.48 11.90
C PRO A 100 -3.22 45.02 12.26
N GLY A 101 -2.77 44.75 13.49
CA GLY A 101 -2.41 43.40 13.92
C GLY A 101 -3.62 42.46 14.00
N LEU A 102 -4.77 43.00 14.42
CA LEU A 102 -6.02 42.24 14.46
C LEU A 102 -6.55 41.93 13.06
N LEU A 103 -6.43 42.88 12.11
CA LEU A 103 -6.74 42.64 10.71
C LEU A 103 -5.84 41.57 10.08
N GLN A 104 -4.55 41.57 10.45
CA GLN A 104 -3.56 40.63 9.92
C GLN A 104 -3.83 39.20 10.42
N ILE A 105 -4.28 39.04 11.67
CA ILE A 105 -4.73 37.75 12.22
C ILE A 105 -6.05 37.30 11.58
N LEU A 106 -6.99 38.23 11.32
CA LEU A 106 -8.29 37.90 10.73
C LEU A 106 -8.18 37.53 9.24
N LEU A 107 -7.31 38.22 8.51
CA LEU A 107 -7.00 37.91 7.10
C LEU A 107 -6.08 36.68 6.99
N GLY A 108 -5.05 36.56 7.83
CA GLY A 108 -4.15 35.39 7.83
C GLY A 108 -4.84 34.11 8.30
N GLY A 109 -5.65 34.18 9.35
CA GLY A 109 -6.50 33.10 9.83
C GLY A 109 -7.63 32.74 8.86
N GLY A 110 -8.19 33.73 8.15
CA GLY A 110 -9.16 33.50 7.08
C GLY A 110 -8.57 32.74 5.89
N ILE A 111 -7.34 33.10 5.47
CA ILE A 111 -6.64 32.40 4.37
C ILE A 111 -6.27 30.96 4.77
N LEU A 112 -5.76 30.75 5.99
CA LEU A 112 -5.50 29.40 6.53
C LEU A 112 -6.80 28.57 6.67
N GLY A 113 -7.91 29.20 7.04
CA GLY A 113 -9.24 28.59 7.08
C GLY A 113 -9.75 28.15 5.70
N VAL A 114 -9.56 28.97 4.67
CA VAL A 114 -9.97 28.64 3.29
C VAL A 114 -9.09 27.55 2.67
N VAL A 115 -7.78 27.57 2.95
CA VAL A 115 -6.86 26.52 2.47
C VAL A 115 -7.14 25.19 3.16
N SER A 116 -7.36 25.18 4.47
CA SER A 116 -7.72 23.96 5.21
C SER A 116 -9.09 23.40 4.81
N ASP A 117 -10.08 24.25 4.53
CA ASP A 117 -11.39 23.81 4.01
C ASP A 117 -11.28 23.19 2.59
N ASN A 118 -10.42 23.75 1.73
CA ASN A 118 -10.15 23.16 0.40
C ASN A 118 -9.41 21.82 0.49
N ILE A 119 -8.47 21.65 1.43
CA ILE A 119 -7.81 20.36 1.68
C ILE A 119 -8.84 19.32 2.14
N ARG A 120 -9.75 19.69 3.07
CA ARG A 120 -10.81 18.80 3.54
C ARG A 120 -11.78 18.40 2.42
N LYS A 121 -12.22 19.36 1.60
CA LYS A 121 -13.12 19.11 0.46
C LYS A 121 -12.47 18.22 -0.60
N ASN A 122 -11.20 18.45 -0.93
CA ASN A 122 -10.47 17.60 -1.88
C ASN A 122 -10.26 16.17 -1.35
N GLY A 123 -10.06 16.00 -0.03
CA GLY A 123 -10.02 14.69 0.61
C GLY A 123 -11.34 13.92 0.48
N VAL A 124 -12.48 14.57 0.71
CA VAL A 124 -13.82 13.95 0.58
C VAL A 124 -14.14 13.61 -0.88
N ILE A 125 -13.82 14.50 -1.83
CA ILE A 125 -14.07 14.26 -3.26
C ILE A 125 -13.23 13.08 -3.78
N ASN A 126 -11.96 12.98 -3.37
CA ASN A 126 -11.14 11.83 -3.75
C ASN A 126 -11.60 10.53 -3.08
N GLY A 127 -12.08 10.59 -1.83
CA GLY A 127 -12.71 9.44 -1.16
C GLY A 127 -13.97 8.96 -1.88
N GLN A 128 -14.85 9.87 -2.30
CA GLN A 128 -16.05 9.53 -3.07
C GLN A 128 -15.72 9.00 -4.47
N LYS A 129 -14.74 9.57 -5.17
CA LYS A 129 -14.29 9.06 -6.49
C LYS A 129 -13.74 7.64 -6.39
N MET A 130 -13.05 7.29 -5.31
CA MET A 130 -12.58 5.92 -5.08
C MET A 130 -13.73 4.97 -4.71
N SER A 131 -14.68 5.42 -3.90
CA SER A 131 -15.89 4.64 -3.56
C SER A 131 -16.74 4.33 -4.79
N ILE A 132 -17.04 5.33 -5.63
CA ILE A 132 -17.83 5.15 -6.86
C ILE A 132 -17.11 4.23 -7.86
N LYS A 133 -15.77 4.34 -8.00
CA LYS A 133 -14.99 3.40 -8.81
C LYS A 133 -15.03 1.97 -8.28
N ALA A 134 -15.03 1.79 -6.96
CA ALA A 134 -15.13 0.47 -6.34
C ALA A 134 -16.54 -0.14 -6.56
N THR A 135 -17.60 0.66 -6.44
CA THR A 135 -18.97 0.22 -6.70
C THR A 135 -19.19 -0.12 -8.18
N ALA A 136 -18.69 0.71 -9.11
CA ALA A 136 -18.80 0.45 -10.55
C ALA A 136 -18.05 -0.82 -11.00
N LYS A 137 -16.94 -1.18 -10.34
CA LYS A 137 -16.21 -2.42 -10.62
C LYS A 137 -16.94 -3.67 -10.10
N SER A 138 -17.73 -3.52 -9.04
CA SER A 138 -18.57 -4.60 -8.48
C SER A 138 -19.73 -4.96 -9.41
N THR A 139 -20.39 -3.96 -10.02
CA THR A 139 -21.58 -4.17 -10.87
C THR A 139 -21.28 -4.81 -12.23
N VAL A 140 -20.05 -4.74 -12.73
CA VAL A 140 -19.65 -5.32 -14.03
C VAL A 140 -19.28 -6.82 -13.91
N THR A 141 -19.18 -7.35 -12.69
CA THR A 141 -18.75 -8.74 -12.43
C THR A 141 -19.90 -9.65 -11.96
N THR A 142 -21.14 -9.26 -12.22
CA THR A 142 -22.37 -10.08 -12.01
C THR A 142 -23.11 -10.30 -13.31
#